data_AF-A0A9W7XLL3-F1
#
_entry.id   AF-A0A9W7XLL3-F1
#
_cell.length_a   1.000
_cell.length_b   1.000
_cell.length_c   1.000
_cell.angle_alpha   90.00
_cell.angle_beta   90.00
_cell.angle_gamma   90.00
#
_symmetry.space_group_name_H-M   'P 1'
#
loop_
_entity.id
_entity.type
_entity.pdbx_description
1 polymer ?
#
loop_
_entity_poly.entity_id
_entity_poly.type
_entity_poly.pdbx_seq_one_letter_code
_entity_poly.pdbx_strand_id
1 'polypeptide(L)'
;MTRLSQFMADCMSVGALRSRLIISNARTAAMELPRDLSDRAMETDALGINFLIAGYPRYKCPYVWLRTDHQQLIATAENQPLEKDIPLRLESVDCWRQFDIRPWDVLVEVICTALSPQPENPFAIDYEYFDSITTEERVVSTGAMLEFLRRVYLRHYFFSDIVLADIKKLQHQHFRDINTLREFQQNTVFRDAVSAHPQY
;
A
#
# COMPACT_ATOMS: atom_id res chain seq x y z
N MET A 1 -7.85 20.59 -13.07
CA MET A 1 -8.63 19.41 -12.64
C MET A 1 -7.79 18.13 -12.53
N THR A 2 -6.49 18.16 -12.88
CA THR A 2 -5.66 16.97 -13.12
C THR A 2 -4.97 16.37 -11.89
N ARG A 3 -4.63 17.15 -10.85
CA ARG A 3 -3.81 16.64 -9.72
C ARG A 3 -4.56 15.68 -8.79
N LEU A 4 -5.85 15.89 -8.53
CA LEU A 4 -6.62 14.94 -7.72
C LEU A 4 -7.02 13.70 -8.52
N SER A 5 -7.38 13.86 -9.80
CA SER A 5 -7.59 12.70 -10.66
C SER A 5 -6.31 11.87 -10.80
N GLN A 6 -5.14 12.53 -10.84
CA GLN A 6 -3.84 11.87 -10.77
C GLN A 6 -3.61 11.22 -9.41
N PHE A 7 -3.94 11.86 -8.29
CA PHE A 7 -3.88 11.24 -6.96
C PHE A 7 -4.76 9.99 -6.90
N MET A 8 -6.02 10.07 -7.33
CA MET A 8 -6.91 8.91 -7.36
C MET A 8 -6.42 7.84 -8.33
N ALA A 9 -5.88 8.21 -9.49
CA ALA A 9 -5.28 7.27 -10.43
C ALA A 9 -4.02 6.62 -9.86
N ASP A 10 -3.18 7.36 -9.14
CA ASP A 10 -1.98 6.86 -8.50
C ASP A 10 -2.36 5.95 -7.32
N CYS A 11 -3.30 6.36 -6.47
CA CYS A 11 -3.88 5.53 -5.40
C CYS A 11 -4.57 4.27 -5.95
N MET A 12 -5.28 4.35 -7.07
CA MET A 12 -5.93 3.19 -7.71
C MET A 12 -4.94 2.32 -8.49
N SER A 13 -3.85 2.88 -9.02
CA SER A 13 -2.75 2.11 -9.62
C SER A 13 -2.00 1.30 -8.57
N VAL A 14 -1.86 1.86 -7.36
CA VAL A 14 -1.43 1.13 -6.16
C VAL A 14 -2.54 0.18 -5.70
N GLY A 15 -3.81 0.57 -5.87
CA GLY A 15 -5.03 -0.15 -5.51
C GLY A 15 -5.41 -1.38 -6.36
N ALA A 16 -4.66 -1.70 -7.42
CA ALA A 16 -4.69 -3.05 -8.00
C ALA A 16 -4.21 -4.11 -6.99
N LEU A 17 -3.49 -3.68 -5.95
CA LEU A 17 -3.39 -4.35 -4.66
C LEU A 17 -4.46 -3.74 -3.74
N ARG A 18 -5.54 -4.50 -3.46
CA ARG A 18 -6.63 -4.17 -2.52
C ARG A 18 -6.09 -3.44 -1.29
N SER A 19 -6.21 -2.11 -1.23
CA SER A 19 -5.54 -1.33 -0.20
C SER A 19 -6.42 -1.23 1.04
N ARG A 20 -6.15 -2.06 2.04
CA ARG A 20 -6.42 -1.79 3.45
C ARG A 20 -5.05 -1.54 4.09
N LEU A 21 -4.73 -0.29 4.40
CA LEU A 21 -3.49 0.05 5.12
C LEU A 21 -3.77 -0.16 6.62
N ILE A 22 -3.71 -1.40 7.09
CA ILE A 22 -3.58 -1.68 8.53
C ILE A 22 -2.09 -1.61 8.84
N ILE A 23 -1.68 -0.60 9.61
CA ILE A 23 -0.34 -0.57 10.20
C ILE A 23 -0.43 -1.38 11.50
N SER A 24 -0.32 -2.71 11.41
CA SER A 24 -0.23 -3.60 12.56
C SER A 24 1.23 -3.86 12.90
N ASN A 25 1.63 -3.63 14.14
CA ASN A 25 2.94 -4.07 14.62
C ASN A 25 2.96 -5.61 14.61
N ALA A 26 3.93 -6.20 13.90
CA ALA A 26 3.96 -7.63 13.65
C ALA A 26 4.08 -8.43 14.95
N ARG A 27 2.96 -9.05 15.35
CA ARG A 27 2.83 -10.43 15.87
C ARG A 27 1.37 -10.64 16.30
N THR A 28 0.80 -11.74 15.79
CA THR A 28 -0.43 -12.44 16.26
C THR A 28 -1.69 -12.27 15.40
N ALA A 29 -1.82 -13.21 14.45
CA ALA A 29 -2.97 -14.08 14.18
C ALA A 29 -4.26 -13.61 13.48
N ALA A 30 -4.62 -14.44 12.50
CA ALA A 30 -5.95 -14.76 11.95
C ALA A 30 -6.63 -13.70 11.05
N MET A 31 -6.43 -13.90 9.75
CA MET A 31 -7.18 -13.29 8.65
C MET A 31 -8.63 -13.81 8.64
N GLU A 32 -9.55 -13.06 9.24
CA GLU A 32 -10.94 -13.03 8.83
C GLU A 32 -11.25 -11.65 8.25
N LEU A 33 -11.80 -11.63 7.04
CA LEU A 33 -12.14 -10.42 6.29
C LEU A 33 -13.51 -9.90 6.79
N PRO A 34 -13.61 -8.77 7.52
CA PRO A 34 -14.91 -8.24 7.89
C PRO A 34 -15.51 -7.57 6.64
N ARG A 35 -16.65 -8.08 6.18
CA ARG A 35 -17.44 -7.51 5.06
C ARG A 35 -18.20 -6.23 5.45
N ASP A 36 -18.08 -5.76 6.69
CA ASP A 36 -18.78 -4.56 7.17
C ASP A 36 -17.85 -3.34 7.22
N LEU A 37 -18.09 -2.40 6.31
CA LEU A 37 -17.46 -1.08 6.19
C LEU A 37 -17.96 -0.09 7.27
N SER A 38 -18.25 -0.56 8.48
CA SER A 38 -18.73 0.26 9.59
C SER A 38 -17.55 0.74 10.42
N ASP A 39 -17.56 2.02 10.83
CA ASP A 39 -16.57 2.59 11.77
C ASP A 39 -16.39 1.71 13.03
N ARG A 40 -17.44 0.96 13.42
CA ARG A 40 -17.44 0.02 14.55
C ARG A 40 -16.48 -1.16 14.37
N ALA A 41 -16.22 -1.61 13.14
CA ALA A 41 -15.26 -2.68 12.85
C ALA A 41 -13.81 -2.17 12.80
N MET A 42 -13.61 -0.85 12.70
CA MET A 42 -12.28 -0.22 12.69
C MET A 42 -11.78 0.09 14.11
N GLU A 43 -12.68 0.22 15.09
CA GLU A 43 -12.35 0.39 16.50
C GLU A 43 -11.88 -0.92 17.18
N THR A 44 -12.10 -2.07 16.55
CA THR A 44 -11.88 -3.39 17.17
C THR A 44 -10.43 -3.89 17.11
N ASP A 45 -9.58 -3.26 16.31
CA ASP A 45 -8.18 -3.67 16.14
C ASP A 45 -7.29 -2.94 17.15
N ALA A 46 -7.26 -3.44 18.39
CA ALA A 46 -6.60 -2.80 19.53
C ALA A 46 -5.07 -2.63 19.37
N LEU A 47 -4.48 -3.21 18.31
CA LEU A 47 -3.04 -3.21 18.04
C LEU A 47 -2.63 -2.34 16.83
N GLY A 48 -3.60 -1.84 16.05
CA GLY A 48 -3.36 -1.14 14.79
C GLY A 48 -3.76 0.34 14.82
N ILE A 49 -2.99 1.19 14.12
CA ILE A 49 -3.34 2.59 13.92
C ILE A 49 -4.07 2.75 12.58
N ASN A 50 -5.31 3.24 12.63
CA ASN A 50 -6.16 3.41 11.46
C ASN A 50 -6.26 4.88 11.07
N PHE A 51 -6.04 5.15 9.78
CA PHE A 51 -6.19 6.46 9.16
C PHE A 51 -7.24 6.41 8.07
N LEU A 52 -8.04 7.46 7.96
CA LEU A 52 -8.92 7.71 6.82
C LEU A 52 -8.27 8.77 5.94
N ILE A 53 -8.00 8.44 4.68
CA ILE A 53 -7.50 9.41 3.69
C ILE A 53 -8.61 9.67 2.66
N ALA A 54 -9.08 10.91 2.57
CA ALA A 54 -10.10 11.29 1.60
C ALA A 54 -9.60 12.37 0.63
N GLY A 55 -9.81 12.15 -0.66
CA GLY A 55 -9.54 13.10 -1.72
C GLY A 55 -10.84 13.68 -2.29
N TYR A 56 -11.20 14.90 -1.92
CA TYR A 56 -12.41 15.56 -2.43
C TYR A 56 -12.11 16.45 -3.65
N PRO A 57 -12.79 16.25 -4.81
CA PRO A 57 -12.59 17.07 -6.01
C PRO A 57 -12.76 18.56 -5.79
N ARG A 58 -13.67 18.93 -4.89
CA ARG A 58 -13.95 20.33 -4.53
C ARG A 58 -12.73 21.02 -3.89
N TYR A 59 -11.98 20.32 -3.05
CA TYR A 59 -10.89 20.90 -2.25
C TYR A 59 -9.51 20.75 -2.91
N LYS A 60 -9.39 19.86 -3.91
CA LYS A 60 -8.16 19.66 -4.72
C LYS A 60 -6.92 19.28 -3.89
N CYS A 61 -7.10 18.73 -2.69
CA CYS A 61 -6.06 18.19 -1.82
C CYS A 61 -6.64 17.01 -1.01
N PRO A 62 -5.79 16.05 -0.59
CA PRO A 62 -6.19 15.00 0.33
C PRO A 62 -6.34 15.56 1.75
N TYR A 63 -7.16 14.90 2.54
CA TYR A 63 -7.30 15.12 3.97
C TYR A 63 -7.16 13.77 4.68
N VAL A 64 -6.54 13.79 5.86
CA VAL A 64 -6.26 12.59 6.64
C VAL A 64 -6.90 12.73 8.01
N TRP A 65 -7.64 11.73 8.47
CA TRP A 65 -8.21 11.67 9.83
C TRP A 65 -7.66 10.47 10.57
N LEU A 66 -7.44 10.64 11.87
CA LEU A 66 -7.14 9.53 12.76
C LEU A 66 -8.46 8.87 13.19
N ARG A 67 -8.56 7.54 13.06
CA ARG A 67 -9.76 6.78 13.46
C ARG A 67 -9.54 5.96 14.75
N THR A 68 -8.32 5.58 15.05
CA THR A 68 -7.99 4.90 16.32
C THR A 68 -7.77 5.93 17.44
N ASP A 69 -8.21 5.63 18.67
CA ASP A 69 -7.87 6.41 19.87
C ASP A 69 -6.40 6.16 20.29
N HIS A 70 -5.45 6.64 19.48
CA HIS A 70 -4.02 6.52 19.76
C HIS A 70 -3.50 7.79 20.46
N GLN A 71 -3.52 7.79 21.79
CA GLN A 71 -3.20 8.95 22.64
C GLN A 71 -1.83 9.61 22.34
N GLN A 72 -0.84 8.84 21.88
CA GLN A 72 0.49 9.38 21.57
C GLN A 72 0.49 10.32 20.36
N LEU A 73 -0.38 10.07 19.36
CA LEU A 73 -0.53 10.94 18.18
C LEU A 73 -1.36 12.19 18.50
N ILE A 74 -2.28 12.07 19.46
CA ILE A 74 -3.14 13.13 19.95
C ILE A 74 -2.33 14.12 20.81
N ALA A 75 -1.31 13.66 21.54
CA ALA A 75 -0.51 14.48 22.44
C ALA A 75 0.57 15.34 21.75
N THR A 76 0.97 15.02 20.51
CA THR A 76 2.05 15.75 19.82
C THR A 76 1.58 17.04 19.16
N ALA A 77 0.28 17.17 18.86
CA ALA A 77 -0.31 18.40 18.34
C ALA A 77 -0.81 19.27 19.51
N GLU A 78 0.07 20.11 20.06
CA GLU A 78 -0.28 21.28 20.89
C GLU A 78 -1.41 21.09 21.93
N ASN A 79 -1.25 20.18 22.90
CA ASN A 79 -2.06 20.13 24.15
C ASN A 79 -3.59 20.28 24.00
N GLN A 80 -4.17 19.88 22.86
CA GLN A 80 -5.62 19.81 22.67
C GLN A 80 -5.98 18.39 22.26
N PRO A 81 -7.02 17.78 22.84
CA PRO A 81 -7.51 16.50 22.36
C PRO A 81 -7.95 16.68 20.91
N LEU A 82 -7.21 16.09 19.97
CA LEU A 82 -7.64 15.93 18.59
C LEU A 82 -8.97 15.19 18.58
N GLU A 83 -10.06 15.91 18.32
CA GLU A 83 -11.36 15.30 18.06
C GLU A 83 -11.26 14.45 16.79
N LYS A 84 -11.88 13.24 16.82
CA LYS A 84 -11.85 12.25 15.72
C LYS A 84 -12.32 12.80 14.35
N ASP A 85 -13.00 13.94 14.34
CA ASP A 85 -13.56 14.58 13.14
C ASP A 85 -12.68 15.71 12.57
N ILE A 86 -11.60 16.08 13.27
CA ILE A 86 -10.65 17.09 12.78
C ILE A 86 -9.57 16.40 11.95
N PRO A 87 -9.34 16.85 10.69
CA PRO A 87 -8.26 16.30 9.89
C PRO A 87 -6.91 16.65 10.49
N LEU A 88 -5.96 15.72 10.41
CA LEU A 88 -4.57 15.91 10.77
C LEU A 88 -3.95 17.02 9.92
N ARG A 89 -3.21 17.89 10.58
CA ARG A 89 -2.37 18.89 9.90
C ARG A 89 -1.05 18.22 9.54
N LEU A 90 -0.88 17.96 8.25
CA LEU A 90 0.29 17.33 7.67
C LEU A 90 0.98 18.35 6.77
N GLU A 91 2.29 18.49 6.90
CA GLU A 91 3.09 19.41 6.09
C GLU A 91 2.96 19.07 4.60
N SER A 92 2.92 17.78 4.25
CA SER A 92 2.70 17.32 2.87
C SER A 92 1.35 17.77 2.31
N VAL A 93 0.31 17.83 3.14
CA VAL A 93 -1.04 18.29 2.74
C VAL A 93 -1.06 19.80 2.59
N ASP A 94 -0.45 20.54 3.51
CA ASP A 94 -0.36 22.00 3.45
C ASP A 94 0.46 22.46 2.22
N CYS A 95 1.53 21.73 1.91
CA CYS A 95 2.42 21.94 0.77
C CYS A 95 1.86 21.40 -0.56
N TRP A 96 0.74 20.67 -0.55
CA TRP A 96 0.20 19.93 -1.71
C TRP A 96 0.03 20.77 -2.98
N ARG A 97 -0.38 22.03 -2.81
CA ARG A 97 -0.63 22.94 -3.93
C ARG A 97 0.64 23.62 -4.43
N GLN A 98 1.63 23.78 -3.56
CA GLN A 98 2.84 24.56 -3.82
C GLN A 98 3.95 23.70 -4.42
N PHE A 99 4.06 22.45 -3.97
CA PHE A 99 5.12 21.53 -4.38
C PHE A 99 4.56 20.34 -5.19
N ASP A 100 5.45 19.49 -5.68
CA ASP A 100 5.10 18.28 -6.43
C ASP A 100 4.78 17.10 -5.50
N ILE A 101 3.90 17.31 -4.53
CA ILE A 101 3.50 16.29 -3.57
C ILE A 101 2.69 15.20 -4.27
N ARG A 102 2.94 13.95 -3.88
CA ARG A 102 2.30 12.72 -4.36
C ARG A 102 1.65 11.99 -3.20
N PRO A 103 0.71 11.06 -3.49
CA PRO A 103 0.05 10.30 -2.43
C PRO A 103 1.02 9.63 -1.44
N TRP A 104 2.12 9.06 -1.95
CA TRP A 104 3.09 8.36 -1.12
C TRP A 104 3.92 9.30 -0.23
N ASP A 105 4.06 10.59 -0.55
CA ASP A 105 4.67 11.57 0.38
C ASP A 105 3.80 11.72 1.64
N VAL A 106 2.48 11.80 1.45
CA VAL A 106 1.50 11.88 2.56
C VAL A 106 1.55 10.60 3.40
N LEU A 107 1.68 9.43 2.76
CA LEU A 107 1.80 8.16 3.47
C LEU A 107 3.08 8.08 4.30
N VAL A 108 4.22 8.52 3.77
CA VAL A 108 5.50 8.55 4.51
C VAL A 108 5.36 9.41 5.76
N GLU A 109 4.82 10.62 5.63
CA GLU A 109 4.61 11.52 6.77
C GLU A 109 3.72 10.86 7.81
N VAL A 110 2.54 10.35 7.41
CA VAL A 110 1.61 9.67 8.32
C VAL A 110 2.29 8.52 9.06
N ILE A 111 3.00 7.64 8.35
CA ILE A 111 3.66 6.46 8.94
C ILE A 111 4.77 6.89 9.92
N CYS A 112 5.60 7.86 9.53
CA CYS A 112 6.72 8.33 10.35
C CYS A 112 6.24 9.10 11.60
N THR A 113 5.13 9.82 11.50
CA THR A 113 4.51 10.47 12.66
C THR A 113 3.82 9.47 13.56
N ALA A 114 3.19 8.42 13.00
CA ALA A 114 2.43 7.43 13.75
C ALA A 114 3.28 6.44 14.56
N LEU A 115 4.50 6.15 14.10
CA LEU A 115 5.35 5.11 14.68
C LEU A 115 6.53 5.73 15.43
N SER A 116 6.69 5.32 16.70
CA SER A 116 7.83 5.66 17.55
C SER A 116 8.46 4.37 18.10
N PRO A 117 9.70 4.01 17.70
CA PRO A 117 10.62 4.77 16.84
C PRO A 117 10.18 4.80 15.36
N GLN A 118 10.68 5.81 14.64
CA GLN A 118 10.45 5.94 13.20
C GLN A 118 10.97 4.69 12.47
N PRO A 119 10.19 4.09 11.55
CA PRO A 119 10.63 2.89 10.83
C PRO A 119 11.77 3.21 9.87
N GLU A 120 12.69 2.26 9.69
CA GLU A 120 13.78 2.37 8.71
C GLU A 120 13.25 2.41 7.27
N ASN A 121 12.20 1.64 6.97
CA ASN A 121 11.51 1.65 5.67
C ASN A 121 9.98 1.68 5.86
N PRO A 122 9.30 2.82 5.62
CA PRO A 122 7.84 2.93 5.67
C PRO A 122 7.10 2.04 4.66
N PHE A 123 7.77 1.64 3.57
CA PHE A 123 7.20 0.80 2.50
C PHE A 123 7.83 -0.60 2.48
N ALA A 124 8.19 -1.12 3.66
CA ALA A 124 8.74 -2.48 3.78
C ALA A 124 7.78 -3.51 3.16
N ILE A 125 8.34 -4.40 2.34
CA ILE A 125 7.57 -5.41 1.61
C ILE A 125 7.40 -6.67 2.46
N ASP A 126 6.16 -7.13 2.59
CA ASP A 126 5.86 -8.47 3.09
C ASP A 126 6.03 -9.49 1.95
N TYR A 127 7.18 -10.19 1.93
CA TYR A 127 7.44 -11.24 0.95
C TYR A 127 6.63 -12.52 1.22
N GLU A 128 6.23 -12.77 2.47
CA GLU A 128 5.45 -13.96 2.84
C GLU A 128 4.04 -13.88 2.24
N TYR A 129 3.47 -12.67 2.18
CA TYR A 129 2.21 -12.42 1.48
C TYR A 129 2.28 -12.86 0.01
N PHE A 130 3.34 -12.48 -0.71
CA PHE A 130 3.50 -12.88 -2.11
C PHE A 130 3.64 -14.40 -2.26
N ASP A 131 4.24 -15.07 -1.28
CA ASP A 131 4.34 -16.52 -1.28
C ASP A 131 3.02 -17.24 -1.02
N SER A 132 2.07 -16.58 -0.34
CA SER A 132 0.74 -17.13 -0.04
C SER A 132 -0.25 -17.10 -1.22
N ILE A 133 -0.05 -16.21 -2.19
CA ILE A 133 -0.96 -16.01 -3.33
C ILE A 133 -0.59 -16.88 -4.54
N THR A 134 -1.55 -17.09 -5.44
CA THR A 134 -1.37 -17.87 -6.68
C THR A 134 -0.34 -17.23 -7.61
N THR A 135 0.32 -18.03 -8.45
CA THR A 135 1.40 -17.53 -9.33
C THR A 135 0.89 -16.47 -10.30
N GLU A 136 -0.32 -16.62 -10.82
CA GLU A 136 -0.97 -15.67 -11.73
C GLU A 136 -1.18 -14.30 -11.05
N GLU A 137 -1.75 -14.30 -9.84
CA GLU A 137 -1.97 -13.07 -9.07
C GLU A 137 -0.64 -12.47 -8.59
N ARG A 138 0.34 -13.32 -8.28
CA ARG A 138 1.67 -12.91 -7.85
C ARG A 138 2.40 -12.13 -8.91
N VAL A 139 2.38 -12.58 -10.17
CA VAL A 139 3.02 -11.87 -11.28
C VAL A 139 2.45 -10.46 -11.44
N VAL A 140 1.12 -10.31 -11.42
CA VAL A 140 0.46 -9.00 -11.54
C VAL A 140 0.79 -8.11 -10.34
N SER A 141 0.68 -8.66 -9.13
CA SER A 141 0.89 -7.94 -7.88
C SER A 141 2.34 -7.48 -7.71
N THR A 142 3.30 -8.34 -8.01
CA THR A 142 4.74 -8.01 -7.96
C THR A 142 5.11 -6.97 -9.02
N GLY A 143 4.54 -7.02 -10.22
CA GLY A 143 4.73 -6.01 -11.26
C GLY A 143 4.20 -4.63 -10.85
N ALA A 144 3.01 -4.58 -10.26
CA ALA A 144 2.42 -3.33 -9.74
C ALA A 144 3.27 -2.76 -8.59
N MET A 145 3.71 -3.61 -7.67
CA MET A 145 4.56 -3.21 -6.54
C MET A 145 5.93 -2.69 -7.00
N LEU A 146 6.55 -3.32 -8.01
CA LEU A 146 7.81 -2.83 -8.60
C LEU A 146 7.67 -1.43 -9.19
N GLU A 147 6.59 -1.15 -9.93
CA GLU A 147 6.35 0.18 -10.48
C GLU A 147 6.10 1.22 -9.38
N PHE A 148 5.37 0.85 -8.33
CA PHE A 148 5.19 1.72 -7.16
C PHE A 148 6.53 2.05 -6.48
N LEU A 149 7.33 1.03 -6.16
CA LEU A 149 8.62 1.21 -5.49
C LEU A 149 9.61 2.00 -6.34
N ARG A 150 9.59 1.81 -7.67
CA ARG A 150 10.40 2.61 -8.59
C ARG A 150 10.06 4.10 -8.48
N ARG A 151 8.78 4.46 -8.38
CA ARG A 151 8.35 5.86 -8.19
C ARG A 151 8.77 6.42 -6.83
N VAL A 152 8.71 5.60 -5.78
CA VAL A 152 9.19 5.96 -4.44
C VAL A 152 10.71 6.16 -4.44
N TYR A 153 11.47 5.29 -5.09
CA TYR A 153 12.94 5.40 -5.19
C TYR A 153 13.38 6.71 -5.86
N LEU A 154 12.67 7.13 -6.91
CA LEU A 154 12.96 8.38 -7.63
C LEU A 154 12.71 9.66 -6.81
N ARG A 155 12.12 9.55 -5.61
CA ARG A 155 11.90 10.69 -4.70
C ARG A 155 13.08 10.98 -3.79
N HIS A 156 14.09 10.11 -3.74
CA HIS A 156 15.30 10.30 -2.93
C HIS A 156 15.02 10.52 -1.43
N TYR A 157 14.11 9.74 -0.84
CA TYR A 157 13.93 9.69 0.62
C TYR A 157 15.16 9.16 1.35
N PHE A 158 15.21 9.36 2.67
CA PHE A 158 16.27 8.83 3.54
C PHE A 158 16.41 7.30 3.49
N PHE A 159 15.36 6.58 3.08
CA PHE A 159 15.30 5.12 3.01
C PHE A 159 15.44 4.57 1.57
N SER A 160 15.88 5.40 0.61
CA SER A 160 15.93 5.01 -0.81
C SER A 160 16.82 3.80 -1.09
N ASP A 161 17.93 3.65 -0.37
CA ASP A 161 18.85 2.52 -0.55
C ASP A 161 18.20 1.18 -0.13
N ILE A 162 17.37 1.21 0.90
CA ILE A 162 16.63 0.04 1.39
C ILE A 162 15.55 -0.33 0.36
N VAL A 163 14.81 0.66 -0.16
CA VAL A 163 13.83 0.44 -1.23
C VAL A 163 14.50 -0.12 -2.49
N LEU A 164 15.72 0.30 -2.82
CA LEU A 164 16.46 -0.26 -3.94
C LEU A 164 16.82 -1.74 -3.71
N ALA A 165 17.21 -2.11 -2.49
CA ALA A 165 17.46 -3.51 -2.15
C ALA A 165 16.18 -4.35 -2.30
N ASP A 166 15.04 -3.82 -1.87
CA ASP A 166 13.73 -4.44 -2.03
C ASP A 166 13.32 -4.58 -3.51
N ILE A 167 13.50 -3.53 -4.32
CA ILE A 167 13.26 -3.58 -5.77
C ILE A 167 14.07 -4.71 -6.41
N LYS A 168 15.37 -4.81 -6.09
CA LYS A 168 16.22 -5.87 -6.63
C LYS A 168 15.67 -7.25 -6.26
N LYS A 169 15.35 -7.48 -4.99
CA LYS A 169 14.83 -8.78 -4.53
C LYS A 169 13.50 -9.12 -5.20
N LEU A 170 12.57 -8.17 -5.24
CA LEU A 170 11.25 -8.35 -5.85
C LEU A 170 11.33 -8.55 -7.38
N GLN A 171 12.29 -7.92 -8.05
CA GLN A 171 12.50 -8.08 -9.49
C GLN A 171 12.98 -9.50 -9.84
N HIS A 172 13.89 -10.08 -9.07
CA HIS A 172 14.32 -11.48 -9.27
C HIS A 172 13.13 -12.44 -9.08
N GLN A 173 12.33 -12.22 -8.06
CA GLN A 173 11.11 -12.99 -7.80
C GLN A 173 10.11 -12.87 -8.97
N HIS A 174 9.81 -11.65 -9.40
CA HIS A 174 8.85 -11.39 -10.49
C HIS A 174 9.24 -12.10 -11.79
N PHE A 175 10.52 -12.06 -12.19
CA PHE A 175 10.97 -12.75 -13.40
C PHE A 175 10.93 -14.27 -13.26
N ARG A 176 11.25 -14.81 -12.07
CA ARG A 176 11.09 -16.24 -11.81
C ARG A 176 9.64 -16.66 -12.00
N ASP A 177 8.71 -15.92 -11.40
CA ASP A 177 7.28 -16.24 -11.42
C ASP A 177 6.69 -16.10 -12.84
N ILE A 178 7.11 -15.10 -13.62
CA ILE A 178 6.75 -14.98 -15.04
C ILE A 178 7.21 -16.18 -15.86
N ASN A 179 8.46 -16.63 -15.65
CA ASN A 179 9.00 -17.77 -16.39
C ASN A 179 8.25 -19.05 -16.06
N THR A 180 7.98 -19.28 -14.77
CA THR A 180 7.16 -20.41 -14.31
C THR A 180 5.77 -20.39 -14.94
N LEU A 181 5.10 -19.23 -14.94
CA LEU A 181 3.78 -19.08 -15.54
C LEU A 181 3.79 -19.34 -17.05
N ARG A 182 4.83 -18.89 -17.76
CA ARG A 182 5.01 -19.14 -19.19
C ARG A 182 5.17 -20.64 -19.49
N GLU A 183 5.94 -21.36 -18.68
CA GLU A 183 6.13 -22.80 -18.81
C GLU A 183 4.81 -23.57 -18.59
N PHE A 184 4.02 -23.17 -17.59
CA PHE A 184 2.69 -23.75 -17.36
C PHE A 184 1.76 -23.54 -18.57
N GLN A 185 1.71 -22.32 -19.13
CA GLN A 185 0.89 -22.04 -20.30
C GLN A 185 1.30 -22.88 -21.52
N GLN A 186 2.59 -23.04 -21.77
CA GLN A 186 3.09 -23.86 -22.88
C GLN A 186 2.71 -25.34 -22.72
N ASN A 187 2.79 -25.87 -21.50
CA ASN A 187 2.42 -27.25 -21.21
C ASN A 187 0.90 -27.50 -21.30
N THR A 188 0.06 -26.54 -20.89
CA THR A 188 -1.40 -26.66 -21.01
C THR A 188 -1.83 -26.64 -22.48
N VAL A 189 -1.29 -25.71 -23.29
CA VAL A 189 -1.57 -25.65 -24.73
C VAL A 189 -1.17 -26.94 -25.44
N PHE A 190 -0.03 -27.54 -25.06
CA PHE A 190 0.40 -28.82 -25.61
C PHE A 190 -0.55 -29.97 -25.25
N ARG A 191 -1.04 -30.03 -24.00
CA ARG A 191 -2.00 -31.05 -23.55
C ARG A 191 -3.34 -30.94 -24.27
N ASP A 192 -3.84 -29.73 -24.47
CA ASP A 192 -5.11 -29.50 -25.17
C ASP A 192 -5.01 -29.83 -26.67
N ALA A 193 -3.84 -29.63 -27.29
CA ALA A 193 -3.59 -30.03 -28.67
C ALA A 193 -3.54 -31.57 -28.84
N VAL A 194 -3.01 -32.30 -27.85
CA VAL A 194 -2.93 -33.77 -27.89
C VAL A 194 -4.28 -34.43 -27.62
N SER A 195 -5.12 -33.85 -26.75
CA SER A 195 -6.47 -34.38 -26.47
C SER A 195 -7.48 -34.12 -27.62
N ALA A 196 -7.25 -33.11 -28.46
CA ALA A 196 -8.07 -32.81 -29.64
C ALA A 196 -7.81 -33.75 -30.84
N HIS A 197 -6.76 -34.58 -30.79
CA HIS A 197 -6.49 -35.62 -31.79
C HIS A 197 -6.45 -37.01 -31.15
N PRO A 198 -7.63 -37.63 -30.90
CA PRO A 198 -7.67 -39.04 -30.58
C PRO A 198 -7.23 -39.83 -31.81
N GLN A 199 -6.10 -40.51 -31.68
CA GLN A 199 -5.60 -41.43 -32.71
C GLN A 199 -6.67 -42.49 -33.02
N TYR A 200 -7.08 -42.57 -34.28
CA TYR A 200 -7.74 -43.73 -34.88
C TYR A 200 -6.69 -44.61 -35.55
#